data_AF-A0AAN8G7K3-F1
#
_entry.id   AF-A0AAN8G7K3-F1
#
_cell.length_a   1.000
_cell.length_b   1.000
_cell.length_c   1.000
_cell.angle_alpha   90.00
_cell.angle_beta   90.00
_cell.angle_gamma   90.00
#
_symmetry.space_group_name_H-M   'P 1'
#
loop_
_entity.id
_entity.type
_entity.pdbx_description
1 polymer ?
#
loop_
_entity_poly.entity_id
_entity_poly.type
_entity_poly.pdbx_seq_one_letter_code
_entity_poly.pdbx_strand_id
1 'polypeptide(L)'
;MIQYLWVAFGLIILSVEARQEFGLTDCPSTNANSSVTFHNFTISPDPVEIPGNLSVSGIVTFNTDIIGNLSLELAITRSLGFFDLPLPCIDHLGSCKYIDVCSILDQGKNATLTCADQLRDNGFPCACPFLNGTYVVDNAVFELPKIKGALASFAKGDYTIKLKLVDLDTDDILGCEDLQFTLTEPPVEYIPTTKAPCGFFCQLIG
;
A
#
# COMPACT_ATOMS: atom_id res chain seq x y z
N MET A 1 24.81 -50.16 21.05
CA MET A 1 25.36 -48.88 20.54
C MET A 1 25.06 -48.78 19.04
N ILE A 2 23.79 -48.75 18.62
CA ILE A 2 23.25 -48.47 17.25
C ILE A 2 21.71 -48.43 17.44
N GLN A 3 21.18 -47.41 18.11
CA GLN A 3 19.70 -47.24 18.18
C GLN A 3 19.22 -45.79 18.35
N TYR A 4 20.13 -44.83 18.57
CA TYR A 4 19.79 -43.41 18.74
C TYR A 4 20.10 -42.52 17.52
N LEU A 5 20.54 -43.11 16.41
CA LEU A 5 20.97 -42.36 15.22
C LEU A 5 19.84 -41.99 14.24
N TRP A 6 18.62 -42.51 14.44
CA TRP A 6 17.48 -42.24 13.54
C TRP A 6 16.59 -41.06 13.96
N VAL A 7 16.74 -40.53 15.17
CA VAL A 7 15.89 -39.42 15.67
C VAL A 7 16.43 -38.05 15.22
N ALA A 8 17.62 -37.99 14.61
CA ALA A 8 18.24 -36.73 14.18
C ALA A 8 17.83 -36.28 12.75
N PHE A 9 17.03 -37.05 12.02
CA PHE A 9 16.79 -36.85 10.58
C PHE A 9 15.33 -36.50 10.20
N GLY A 10 14.53 -36.03 11.17
CA GLY A 10 13.14 -35.69 10.90
C GLY A 10 12.71 -34.46 11.67
N LEU A 11 13.15 -33.28 11.23
CA LEU A 11 12.51 -31.96 11.42
C LEU A 11 13.39 -30.88 10.76
N ILE A 12 13.72 -31.05 9.47
CA ILE A 12 13.98 -29.88 8.63
C ILE A 12 12.58 -29.37 8.28
N ILE A 13 11.99 -28.57 9.17
CA ILE A 13 10.89 -27.71 8.80
C ILE A 13 11.50 -26.78 7.75
N LEU A 14 11.16 -26.98 6.47
CA LEU A 14 11.33 -25.92 5.49
C LEU A 14 10.55 -24.75 6.08
N SER A 15 11.26 -23.74 6.59
CA SER A 15 10.69 -22.45 6.89
C SER A 15 10.22 -21.89 5.54
N VAL A 16 9.04 -22.33 5.11
CA VAL A 16 8.25 -21.56 4.17
C VAL A 16 7.98 -20.28 4.93
N GLU A 17 8.76 -19.24 4.64
CA GLU A 17 8.45 -17.89 5.05
C GLU A 17 7.08 -17.62 4.45
N ALA A 18 6.05 -17.72 5.28
CA ALA A 18 4.70 -17.38 4.91
C ALA A 18 4.75 -15.90 4.52
N ARG A 19 4.62 -15.63 3.23
CA ARG A 19 4.55 -14.25 2.73
C ARG A 19 3.23 -13.66 3.19
N GLN A 20 3.26 -12.41 3.64
CA GLN A 20 2.04 -11.67 3.87
C GLN A 20 1.44 -11.35 2.51
N GLU A 21 0.39 -12.08 2.12
CA GLU A 21 -0.43 -11.71 0.97
C GLU A 21 -1.16 -10.41 1.28
N PHE A 22 -1.52 -9.67 0.23
CA PHE A 22 -2.36 -8.50 0.37
C PHE A 22 -3.65 -8.83 1.13
N GLY A 23 -3.95 -8.04 2.15
CA GLY A 23 -5.17 -8.16 2.94
C GLY A 23 -5.80 -6.80 3.18
N LEU A 24 -7.13 -6.75 3.10
CA LEU A 24 -7.93 -5.61 3.52
C LEU A 24 -9.03 -6.13 4.43
N THR A 25 -9.10 -5.63 5.66
CA THR A 25 -10.06 -6.08 6.67
C THR A 25 -10.57 -4.91 7.49
N ASP A 26 -11.86 -4.97 7.87
CA ASP A 26 -12.42 -4.03 8.84
C ASP A 26 -11.63 -4.02 10.15
N CYS A 27 -11.46 -2.83 10.73
CA CYS A 27 -10.84 -2.72 12.04
C CYS A 27 -11.67 -3.43 13.13
N PRO A 28 -11.03 -4.04 14.16
CA PRO A 28 -11.73 -4.82 15.19
C PRO A 28 -12.79 -4.10 16.05
N SER A 29 -12.93 -2.78 15.93
CA SER A 29 -13.78 -1.93 16.77
C SER A 29 -14.90 -1.22 16.01
N THR A 30 -15.13 -1.53 14.74
CA THR A 30 -16.21 -0.90 13.99
C THR A 30 -17.57 -1.42 14.46
N ASN A 31 -18.43 -0.49 14.90
CA ASN A 31 -19.84 -0.78 15.12
C ASN A 31 -20.43 -1.31 13.81
N ALA A 32 -21.36 -2.26 13.87
CA ALA A 32 -21.88 -3.03 12.73
C ALA A 32 -22.55 -2.22 11.58
N ASN A 33 -22.57 -0.88 11.66
CA ASN A 33 -23.10 0.04 10.65
C ASN A 33 -22.01 1.01 10.20
N SER A 34 -21.01 0.51 9.46
CA SER A 34 -20.00 1.39 8.84
C SER A 34 -20.63 2.26 7.75
N SER A 35 -20.34 3.56 7.75
CA SER A 35 -20.85 4.49 6.73
C SER A 35 -20.13 4.31 5.39
N VAL A 36 -18.92 3.75 5.42
CA VAL A 36 -18.14 3.37 4.23
C VAL A 36 -17.79 1.89 4.30
N THR A 37 -18.00 1.15 3.21
CA THR A 37 -17.59 -0.25 3.09
C THR A 37 -16.73 -0.48 1.85
N PHE A 38 -15.80 -1.42 1.97
CA PHE A 38 -14.82 -1.76 0.94
C PHE A 38 -15.04 -3.20 0.50
N HIS A 39 -15.09 -3.44 -0.81
CA HIS A 39 -15.34 -4.76 -1.39
C HIS A 39 -14.40 -5.06 -2.54
N ASN A 40 -14.00 -6.33 -2.66
CA ASN A 40 -13.22 -6.86 -3.79
C ASN A 40 -11.94 -6.05 -4.09
N PHE A 41 -11.24 -5.59 -3.06
CA PHE A 41 -9.97 -4.91 -3.25
C PHE A 41 -8.89 -5.89 -3.66
N THR A 42 -8.14 -5.52 -4.70
CA THR A 42 -7.01 -6.29 -5.20
C THR A 42 -5.92 -5.33 -5.62
N ILE A 43 -4.68 -5.75 -5.44
CA ILE A 43 -3.52 -5.02 -5.92
C ILE A 43 -2.67 -5.89 -6.86
N SER A 44 -1.91 -5.26 -7.72
CA SER A 44 -0.94 -5.95 -8.56
C SER A 44 0.26 -5.05 -8.88
N PRO A 45 1.51 -5.53 -8.75
CA PRO A 45 1.88 -6.86 -8.26
C PRO A 45 1.70 -7.01 -6.74
N ASP A 46 1.54 -8.25 -6.30
CA ASP A 46 1.65 -8.67 -4.89
C ASP A 46 2.72 -9.77 -4.80
N PRO A 47 3.87 -9.57 -4.13
CA PRO A 47 4.24 -8.38 -3.33
C PRO A 47 4.44 -7.12 -4.18
N VAL A 48 4.24 -5.96 -3.54
CA VAL A 48 4.34 -4.64 -4.18
C VAL A 48 5.79 -4.29 -4.47
N GLU A 49 6.07 -3.90 -5.71
CA GLU A 49 7.43 -3.58 -6.16
C GLU A 49 7.75 -2.09 -6.04
N ILE A 50 8.88 -1.75 -5.42
CA ILE A 50 9.40 -0.38 -5.33
C ILE A 50 10.85 -0.30 -5.83
N PRO A 51 11.17 0.58 -6.79
CA PRO A 51 10.22 1.36 -7.60
C PRO A 51 9.41 0.47 -8.55
N GLY A 52 8.24 0.92 -8.97
CA GLY A 52 7.39 0.15 -9.86
C GLY A 52 6.00 0.76 -10.05
N ASN A 53 5.14 0.06 -10.78
CA ASN A 53 3.74 0.42 -10.95
C ASN A 53 2.89 -0.47 -10.07
N LEU A 54 1.98 0.13 -9.31
CA LEU A 54 0.99 -0.55 -8.51
C LEU A 54 -0.40 -0.32 -9.10
N SER A 55 -1.01 -1.36 -9.63
CA SER A 55 -2.43 -1.38 -9.99
C SER A 55 -3.27 -1.66 -8.75
N VAL A 56 -4.31 -0.86 -8.54
CA VAL A 56 -5.32 -1.05 -7.50
C VAL A 56 -6.68 -1.15 -8.16
N SER A 57 -7.46 -2.15 -7.77
CA SER A 57 -8.88 -2.27 -8.13
C SER A 57 -9.69 -2.56 -6.88
N GLY A 58 -10.93 -2.07 -6.83
CA GLY A 58 -11.80 -2.27 -5.69
C GLY A 58 -13.11 -1.51 -5.82
N ILE A 59 -14.03 -1.80 -4.90
CA ILE A 59 -15.35 -1.17 -4.86
C ILE A 59 -15.50 -0.51 -3.51
N VAL A 60 -15.77 0.80 -3.51
CA VAL A 60 -16.07 1.57 -2.30
C VAL A 60 -17.55 1.93 -2.32
N THR A 61 -18.25 1.61 -1.23
CA THR A 61 -19.66 1.98 -1.07
C THR A 61 -19.81 2.95 0.09
N PHE A 62 -20.38 4.11 -0.20
CA PHE A 62 -20.85 5.06 0.80
C PHE A 62 -22.33 4.75 1.08
N ASN A 63 -22.61 4.25 2.28
CA ASN A 63 -23.96 3.82 2.68
C ASN A 63 -24.88 5.01 3.00
N THR A 64 -24.28 6.15 3.33
CA THR A 64 -24.95 7.43 3.60
C THR A 64 -24.16 8.56 2.98
N ASP A 65 -24.80 9.73 2.80
CA ASP A 65 -24.07 10.94 2.44
C ASP A 65 -23.12 11.30 3.57
N ILE A 66 -21.83 11.45 3.25
CA ILE A 66 -20.83 11.92 4.19
C ILE A 66 -20.60 13.40 3.94
N ILE A 67 -21.04 14.20 4.91
CA ILE A 67 -21.05 15.66 4.89
C ILE A 67 -20.38 16.11 6.19
N GLY A 68 -19.60 17.20 6.14
CA GLY A 68 -19.07 17.83 7.36
C GLY A 68 -17.55 17.90 7.37
N ASN A 69 -17.00 18.15 8.55
CA ASN A 69 -15.57 18.28 8.76
C ASN A 69 -14.94 16.91 8.98
N LEU A 70 -14.23 16.39 7.97
CA LEU A 70 -13.70 15.03 7.99
C LEU A 70 -12.21 15.02 8.29
N SER A 71 -11.76 14.04 9.08
CA SER A 71 -10.34 13.69 9.16
C SER A 71 -10.05 12.29 8.63
N LEU A 72 -8.92 12.17 7.93
CA LEU A 72 -8.35 10.91 7.50
C LEU A 72 -7.11 10.63 8.34
N GLU A 73 -7.16 9.59 9.16
CA GLU A 73 -6.02 9.15 9.97
C GLU A 73 -5.37 7.93 9.32
N LEU A 74 -4.08 8.05 9.02
CA LEU A 74 -3.25 6.94 8.59
C LEU A 74 -2.30 6.57 9.73
N ALA A 75 -2.24 5.30 10.07
CA ALA A 75 -1.20 4.74 10.93
C ALA A 75 -0.50 3.60 10.20
N ILE A 76 0.77 3.80 9.89
CA ILE A 76 1.60 2.87 9.13
C ILE A 76 2.61 2.23 10.07
N THR A 77 2.62 0.91 10.14
CA THR A 77 3.58 0.12 10.88
C THR A 77 4.33 -0.81 9.94
N ARG A 78 5.64 -0.92 10.12
CA ARG A 78 6.47 -1.92 9.46
C ARG A 78 6.74 -3.06 10.44
N SER A 79 6.45 -4.29 10.05
CA SER A 79 6.79 -5.44 10.88
C SER A 79 8.26 -5.81 10.72
N LEU A 80 8.93 -6.04 11.86
CA LEU A 80 10.32 -6.49 11.94
C LEU A 80 10.42 -7.88 12.58
N GLY A 81 9.32 -8.64 12.54
CA GLY A 81 9.19 -10.00 13.06
C GLY A 81 8.91 -10.06 14.56
N PHE A 82 9.74 -9.40 15.39
CA PHE A 82 9.58 -9.41 16.86
C PHE A 82 8.94 -8.14 17.44
N PHE A 83 8.85 -7.08 16.65
CA PHE A 83 8.16 -5.85 16.99
C PHE A 83 7.70 -5.13 15.72
N ASP A 84 6.71 -4.26 15.87
CA ASP A 84 6.23 -3.38 14.81
C ASP A 84 6.79 -1.97 15.00
N LEU A 85 7.40 -1.44 13.96
CA LEU A 85 7.98 -0.09 13.93
C LEU A 85 6.95 0.89 13.35
N PRO A 86 6.36 1.79 14.15
CA PRO A 86 5.49 2.85 13.62
C PRO A 86 6.31 3.85 12.81
N LEU A 87 5.81 4.22 11.64
CA LEU A 87 6.45 5.21 10.78
C LEU A 87 5.84 6.59 11.07
N PRO A 88 6.62 7.57 11.55
CA PRO A 88 6.08 8.88 11.91
C PRO A 88 5.56 9.64 10.67
N CYS A 89 4.71 10.63 10.89
CA CYS A 89 4.38 11.62 9.88
C CYS A 89 5.57 12.58 9.69
N ILE A 90 6.14 12.62 8.49
CA ILE A 90 7.20 13.56 8.10
C ILE A 90 6.80 14.17 6.77
N ASP A 91 6.75 15.50 6.69
CA ASP A 91 6.38 16.24 5.46
C ASP A 91 5.09 15.71 4.81
N HIS A 92 4.08 15.39 5.63
CA HIS A 92 2.81 14.82 5.20
C HIS A 92 2.91 13.42 4.55
N LEU A 93 3.93 12.64 4.91
CA LEU A 93 4.10 11.25 4.51
C LEU A 93 4.26 10.37 5.75
N GLY A 94 3.64 9.19 5.76
CA GLY A 94 3.70 8.24 6.88
C GLY A 94 2.40 8.20 7.70
N SER A 95 2.52 8.01 9.02
CA SER A 95 1.37 7.97 9.94
C SER A 95 0.81 9.36 10.24
N CYS A 96 0.15 9.97 9.26
CA CYS A 96 -0.38 11.33 9.34
C CYS A 96 -1.88 11.36 9.65
N LYS A 97 -2.31 12.38 10.39
CA LYS A 97 -3.72 12.77 10.52
C LYS A 97 -3.97 13.98 9.64
N TYR A 98 -4.72 13.80 8.56
CA TYR A 98 -5.15 14.87 7.68
C TYR A 98 -6.48 15.40 8.20
N ILE A 99 -6.44 16.61 8.74
CA ILE A 99 -7.62 17.33 9.22
C ILE A 99 -8.22 18.07 8.04
N ASP A 100 -9.56 18.09 7.96
CA ASP A 100 -10.32 18.77 6.93
C ASP A 100 -9.98 18.27 5.51
N VAL A 101 -10.24 16.97 5.31
CA VAL A 101 -10.02 16.27 4.03
C VAL A 101 -10.82 16.95 2.90
N CYS A 102 -11.98 17.52 3.21
CA CYS A 102 -12.79 18.25 2.25
C CYS A 102 -12.05 19.48 1.70
N SER A 103 -11.50 20.33 2.57
CA SER A 103 -10.70 21.47 2.13
C SER A 103 -9.45 21.05 1.35
N ILE A 104 -8.84 19.92 1.70
CA ILE A 104 -7.68 19.35 0.98
C ILE A 104 -8.09 18.95 -0.45
N LEU A 105 -9.22 18.27 -0.61
CA LEU A 105 -9.72 17.83 -1.91
C LEU A 105 -10.16 19.00 -2.80
N ASP A 106 -10.83 20.01 -2.23
CA ASP A 106 -11.34 21.18 -2.95
C ASP A 106 -10.22 22.09 -3.51
N GLN A 107 -9.04 22.06 -2.89
CA GLN A 107 -7.85 22.77 -3.39
C GLN A 107 -7.26 22.14 -4.67
N GLY A 108 -7.72 20.94 -5.05
CA GLY A 108 -7.32 20.25 -6.27
C GLY A 108 -5.80 20.08 -6.34
N LYS A 109 -5.20 20.43 -7.50
CA LYS A 109 -3.75 20.25 -7.74
C LYS A 109 -2.83 21.15 -6.88
N ASN A 110 -3.39 22.11 -6.14
CA ASN A 110 -2.62 23.02 -5.29
C ASN A 110 -2.49 22.54 -3.85
N ALA A 111 -3.19 21.47 -3.46
CA ALA A 111 -3.14 20.93 -2.13
C ALA A 111 -1.85 20.14 -1.88
N THR A 112 -1.45 20.04 -0.61
CA THR A 112 -0.35 19.17 -0.17
C THR A 112 -0.64 17.69 -0.45
N LEU A 113 -1.92 17.31 -0.51
CA LEU A 113 -2.41 16.01 -0.91
C LEU A 113 -3.57 16.22 -1.88
N THR A 114 -3.45 15.72 -3.11
CA THR A 114 -4.45 15.94 -4.17
C THR A 114 -5.09 14.62 -4.53
N CYS A 115 -6.38 14.59 -4.90
CA CYS A 115 -6.98 13.36 -5.41
C CYS A 115 -6.22 12.90 -6.65
N ALA A 116 -5.76 11.65 -6.63
CA ALA A 116 -4.98 11.10 -7.73
C ALA A 116 -5.81 11.11 -9.02
N ASP A 117 -5.18 11.48 -10.14
CA ASP A 117 -5.85 11.57 -11.44
C ASP A 117 -6.50 10.22 -11.82
N GLN A 118 -5.87 9.10 -11.46
CA GLN A 118 -6.36 7.73 -11.66
C GLN A 118 -7.65 7.41 -10.90
N LEU A 119 -7.87 8.01 -9.73
CA LEU A 119 -9.12 7.84 -8.97
C LEU A 119 -10.23 8.69 -9.61
N ARG A 120 -9.91 9.94 -9.98
CA ARG A 120 -10.85 10.83 -10.67
C ARG A 120 -11.31 10.24 -12.00
N ASP A 121 -10.40 9.67 -12.77
CA ASP A 121 -10.70 9.08 -14.09
C ASP A 121 -11.56 7.81 -13.96
N ASN A 122 -11.51 7.15 -12.80
CA ASN A 122 -12.42 6.06 -12.41
C ASN A 122 -13.78 6.56 -11.85
N GLY A 123 -14.03 7.87 -11.85
CA GLY A 123 -15.26 8.46 -11.31
C GLY A 123 -15.36 8.41 -9.78
N PHE A 124 -14.25 8.17 -9.07
CA PHE A 124 -14.22 8.24 -7.62
C PHE A 124 -14.46 9.68 -7.16
N PRO A 125 -15.27 9.91 -6.10
CA PRO A 125 -15.58 11.26 -5.66
C PRO A 125 -14.32 11.89 -5.05
N CYS A 126 -13.86 12.97 -5.69
CA CYS A 126 -12.65 13.72 -5.32
C CYS A 126 -12.98 15.12 -4.76
N ALA A 127 -14.22 15.32 -4.31
CA ALA A 127 -14.70 16.57 -3.71
C ALA A 127 -15.79 16.22 -2.70
N CYS A 128 -15.94 17.05 -1.68
CA CYS A 128 -17.03 16.89 -0.72
C CYS A 128 -18.32 17.57 -1.21
N PRO A 129 -19.50 17.10 -0.77
CA PRO A 129 -19.73 15.92 0.07
C PRO A 129 -19.57 14.60 -0.71
N PHE A 130 -19.22 13.52 0.00
CA PHE A 130 -19.23 12.18 -0.60
C PHE A 130 -20.66 11.65 -0.58
N LEU A 131 -21.29 11.64 -1.74
CA LEU A 131 -22.68 11.19 -1.87
C LEU A 131 -22.78 9.67 -1.75
N ASN A 132 -23.90 9.22 -1.18
CA ASN A 132 -24.20 7.81 -1.07
C ASN A 132 -24.18 7.13 -2.45
N GLY A 133 -23.62 5.92 -2.50
CA GLY A 133 -23.46 5.21 -3.75
C GLY A 133 -22.27 4.28 -3.77
N THR A 134 -22.18 3.53 -4.86
CA THR A 134 -21.10 2.57 -5.11
C THR A 134 -20.19 3.12 -6.20
N TYR A 135 -18.91 3.23 -5.87
CA TYR A 135 -17.87 3.73 -6.75
C TYR A 135 -16.89 2.61 -7.03
N VAL A 136 -16.68 2.33 -8.31
CA VAL A 136 -15.81 1.26 -8.77
C VAL A 136 -14.50 1.88 -9.21
N VAL A 137 -13.41 1.44 -8.61
CA VAL A 137 -12.06 1.75 -9.06
C VAL A 137 -11.55 0.53 -9.80
N ASP A 138 -11.40 0.64 -11.11
CA ASP A 138 -10.89 -0.42 -11.96
C ASP A 138 -9.49 -0.05 -12.47
N ASN A 139 -8.50 -0.88 -12.10
CA ASN A 139 -7.13 -0.79 -12.59
C ASN A 139 -6.51 0.62 -12.51
N ALA A 140 -6.63 1.27 -11.35
CA ALA A 140 -5.96 2.55 -11.09
C ALA A 140 -4.46 2.31 -10.86
N VAL A 141 -3.60 2.85 -11.74
CA VAL A 141 -2.15 2.58 -11.71
C VAL A 141 -1.39 3.74 -11.06
N PHE A 142 -0.72 3.45 -9.94
CA PHE A 142 0.10 4.38 -9.17
C PHE A 142 1.60 4.09 -9.40
N GLU A 143 2.37 5.14 -9.69
CA GLU A 143 3.84 5.02 -9.80
C GLU A 143 4.49 5.15 -8.43
N LEU A 144 5.20 4.11 -8.00
CA LEU A 144 5.91 4.08 -6.73
C LEU A 144 7.37 4.53 -6.91
N PRO A 145 7.82 5.58 -6.19
CA PRO A 145 9.11 6.20 -6.43
C PRO A 145 10.28 5.36 -5.91
N LYS A 146 11.45 5.52 -6.54
CA LYS A 146 12.68 4.86 -6.09
C LYS A 146 13.18 5.46 -4.79
N ILE A 147 13.25 4.66 -3.74
CA ILE A 147 13.88 5.03 -2.47
C ILE A 147 15.41 5.00 -2.66
N LYS A 148 16.08 6.09 -2.28
CA LYS A 148 17.54 6.24 -2.46
C LYS A 148 18.30 5.97 -1.16
N GLY A 149 19.57 5.59 -1.32
CA GLY A 149 20.51 5.47 -0.20
C GLY A 149 20.27 4.25 0.69
N ALA A 150 20.78 4.31 1.91
CA ALA A 150 20.75 3.19 2.85
C ALA A 150 19.32 2.76 3.23
N LEU A 151 18.32 3.63 3.09
CA LEU A 151 16.93 3.37 3.43
C LEU A 151 16.22 2.40 2.47
N ALA A 152 16.74 2.19 1.25
CA ALA A 152 16.11 1.29 0.28
C ALA A 152 15.95 -0.14 0.82
N SER A 153 17.00 -0.68 1.45
CA SER A 153 16.95 -2.00 2.10
C SER A 153 16.06 -2.02 3.33
N PHE A 154 15.87 -0.88 4.00
CA PHE A 154 14.93 -0.73 5.12
C PHE A 154 13.49 -0.49 4.67
N ALA A 155 13.22 -0.32 3.37
CA ALA A 155 11.86 -0.17 2.87
C ALA A 155 11.20 -1.50 2.52
N LYS A 156 11.96 -2.60 2.48
CA LYS A 156 11.43 -3.93 2.16
C LYS A 156 10.83 -4.58 3.40
N GLY A 157 9.82 -5.42 3.19
CA GLY A 157 9.19 -6.22 4.23
C GLY A 157 7.71 -5.94 4.37
N ASP A 158 7.17 -6.31 5.51
CA ASP A 158 5.73 -6.39 5.76
C ASP A 158 5.22 -5.09 6.39
N TYR A 159 4.10 -4.59 5.89
CA TYR A 159 3.51 -3.33 6.31
C TYR A 159 2.03 -3.52 6.63
N THR A 160 1.61 -2.82 7.68
CA THR A 160 0.20 -2.63 8.00
C THR A 160 -0.12 -1.13 7.95
N ILE A 161 -1.18 -0.77 7.24
CA ILE A 161 -1.74 0.58 7.21
C ILE A 161 -3.14 0.51 7.80
N LYS A 162 -3.35 1.19 8.92
CA LYS A 162 -4.67 1.45 9.46
C LYS A 162 -5.17 2.78 8.93
N LEU A 163 -6.28 2.75 8.23
CA LEU A 163 -6.96 3.93 7.68
C LEU A 163 -8.26 4.16 8.45
N LYS A 164 -8.47 5.38 8.95
CA LYS A 164 -9.72 5.80 9.59
C LYS A 164 -10.26 7.06 8.98
N LEU A 165 -11.54 7.05 8.63
CA LEU A 165 -12.30 8.25 8.30
C LEU A 165 -13.16 8.62 9.52
N VAL A 166 -12.99 9.83 10.03
CA VAL A 166 -13.66 10.31 11.24
C VAL A 166 -14.39 11.61 10.94
N ASP A 167 -15.65 11.69 11.37
CA ASP A 167 -16.40 12.95 11.45
C ASP A 167 -15.93 13.73 12.68
N LEU A 168 -15.32 14.90 12.47
CA LEU A 168 -14.78 15.72 13.56
C LEU A 168 -15.86 16.47 14.34
N ASP A 169 -17.07 16.60 13.79
CA ASP A 169 -18.18 17.29 14.45
C ASP A 169 -18.88 16.35 15.46
N THR A 170 -18.96 15.05 15.15
CA THR A 170 -19.57 14.03 16.03
C THR A 170 -18.60 13.11 16.75
N ASP A 171 -17.32 13.07 16.31
CA ASP A 171 -16.29 12.10 16.71
C ASP A 171 -16.61 10.64 16.30
N ASP A 172 -17.52 10.46 15.34
CA ASP A 172 -17.88 9.13 14.82
C ASP A 172 -16.85 8.62 13.81
N ILE A 173 -16.49 7.33 13.92
CA ILE A 173 -15.69 6.62 12.91
C ILE A 173 -16.63 6.16 11.80
N LEU A 174 -16.52 6.82 10.64
CA LEU A 174 -17.36 6.56 9.47
C LEU A 174 -16.89 5.35 8.65
N GLY A 175 -15.59 5.04 8.72
CA GLY A 175 -14.99 3.85 8.10
C GLY A 175 -13.61 3.57 8.68
N CYS A 176 -13.23 2.29 8.78
CA CYS A 176 -11.92 1.89 9.29
C CYS A 176 -11.46 0.58 8.65
N GLU A 177 -10.30 0.62 8.01
CA GLU A 177 -9.70 -0.53 7.34
C GLU A 177 -8.27 -0.75 7.83
N ASP A 178 -7.93 -2.01 8.05
CA ASP A 178 -6.57 -2.52 8.23
C ASP A 178 -6.11 -3.15 6.90
N LEU A 179 -5.17 -2.47 6.26
CA LEU A 179 -4.52 -2.89 5.03
C LEU A 179 -3.17 -3.55 5.34
N GLN A 180 -2.89 -4.68 4.72
CA GLN A 180 -1.68 -5.46 4.89
C GLN A 180 -1.05 -5.77 3.54
N PHE A 181 0.27 -5.60 3.40
CA PHE A 181 1.00 -5.92 2.17
C PHE A 181 2.51 -6.01 2.42
N THR A 182 3.22 -6.69 1.53
CA THR A 182 4.68 -6.75 1.52
C THR A 182 5.27 -5.85 0.43
N LEU A 183 6.31 -5.08 0.77
CA LEU A 183 7.15 -4.34 -0.17
C LEU A 183 8.40 -5.15 -0.56
N THR A 184 8.67 -5.23 -1.85
CA THR A 184 9.88 -5.84 -2.44
C THR A 184 10.55 -4.91 -3.46
N GLU A 185 11.79 -5.23 -3.83
CA GLU A 185 12.38 -4.69 -5.06
C GLU A 185 11.87 -5.48 -6.27
N PRO A 186 11.70 -4.82 -7.43
CA PRO A 186 11.44 -5.52 -8.68
C PRO A 186 12.61 -6.46 -9.01
N PRO A 187 12.37 -7.61 -9.64
CA PRO A 187 13.44 -8.45 -10.13
C PRO A 187 14.33 -7.62 -11.06
N VAL A 188 15.65 -7.74 -10.90
CA VAL A 188 16.60 -7.05 -11.77
C VAL A 188 16.34 -7.55 -13.18
N GLU A 189 15.74 -6.70 -14.02
CA GLU A 189 15.60 -7.00 -15.44
C GLU A 189 17.02 -7.15 -15.97
N TYR A 190 17.39 -8.38 -16.34
CA TYR A 190 18.67 -8.65 -16.96
C TYR A 190 18.64 -7.95 -18.31
N ILE A 191 19.13 -6.71 -18.35
CA ILE A 191 19.43 -6.03 -19.60
C ILE A 191 20.66 -6.76 -20.13
N PRO A 192 20.56 -7.62 -21.18
CA PRO A 192 21.76 -8.09 -21.83
C PRO A 192 22.50 -6.84 -22.28
N THR A 193 23.71 -6.65 -21.78
CA THR A 193 24.60 -5.60 -22.25
C THR A 193 24.92 -5.92 -23.70
N THR A 194 24.05 -5.49 -24.61
CA THR A 194 24.35 -5.53 -26.03
C THR A 194 25.59 -4.69 -26.22
N LYS A 195 26.62 -5.35 -26.77
CA LYS A 195 27.94 -4.81 -27.12
C LYS A 195 28.92 -4.76 -25.95
N ALA A 196 29.54 -5.90 -25.68
CA ALA A 196 30.98 -5.87 -25.47
C ALA A 196 31.58 -5.03 -26.62
N PRO A 197 32.38 -3.98 -26.37
CA PRO A 197 33.13 -3.36 -27.43
C PRO A 197 33.95 -4.48 -28.07
N CYS A 198 33.73 -4.71 -29.37
CA CYS A 198 34.63 -5.54 -30.15
C CYS A 198 36.04 -5.08 -29.80
N GLY A 199 36.81 -5.92 -29.12
CA GLY A 199 38.18 -5.59 -28.75
C GLY A 199 38.99 -5.29 -30.00
N PHE A 200 40.18 -4.73 -29.79
CA PHE A 200 41.19 -4.39 -30.81
C PHE A 200 41.32 -5.41 -31.97
N PHE A 201 41.03 -6.69 -31.72
CA PHE A 201 41.04 -7.76 -32.71
C PHE A 201 40.01 -7.64 -33.85
N CYS A 202 38.84 -7.02 -33.67
CA CYS A 202 37.90 -6.86 -34.80
C CYS A 202 38.34 -5.77 -35.78
N GLN A 203 39.27 -4.89 -35.39
CA GLN A 203 39.81 -3.84 -36.28
C GLN A 203 40.97 -4.34 -37.16
N LEU A 204 41.46 -5.57 -36.92
CA LEU A 204 42.58 -6.18 -37.66
C LEU A 204 42.14 -7.20 -38.72
N ILE A 205 40.87 -7.57 -38.75
CA ILE A 205 40.31 -8.57 -39.66
C ILE A 205 38.95 -8.07 -40.18
N GLY A 206 39.00 -7.04 -41.03
CA GLY A 206 37.85 -6.57 -41.84
C GLY A 206 37.58 -5.08 -41.71
#